data_AF-A0A9D8E359-F1
#
_entry.id   AF-A0A9D8E359-F1
#
_cell.length_a   1.000
_cell.length_b   1.000
_cell.length_c   1.000
_cell.angle_alpha   90.00
_cell.angle_beta   90.00
_cell.angle_gamma   90.00
#
_symmetry.space_group_name_H-M   'P 1'
#
loop_
_entity.id
_entity.type
_entity.pdbx_description
1 polymer ?
#
loop_
_entity_poly.entity_id
_entity_poly.type
_entity_poly.pdbx_seq_one_letter_code
_entity_poly.pdbx_strand_id
1 'polypeptide(L)'
;MPAAGGPLPVDVRVAADDAARSVGEAWRAAGWGARIRGLPATATEALEVLLDRIVRAAIADPLPVHDAAALIDRLEHDGHPAPFGGALFLALAARSRRTLKLGRRAVPLAVAAKLGLDLVGSFRLGAYELELLASLVVQRMRAAGVPVDPRLVQRVTVNAYLAPRGGQPLDAPRRSALVQLAAMWVGRILAIEPARGRMHKAAILVDGIRFVDGAVDG
;
A
#
# COMPACT_ATOMS: atom_id res chain seq x y z
N MET A 1 7.96 25.94 14.73
CA MET A 1 8.67 24.79 14.12
C MET A 1 7.63 23.83 13.58
N PRO A 2 7.58 23.51 12.28
CA PRO A 2 6.67 22.50 11.79
C PRO A 2 7.18 21.10 12.16
N ALA A 3 6.28 20.27 12.66
CA ALA A 3 6.53 18.95 13.22
C ALA A 3 6.98 17.92 12.16
N ALA A 4 7.83 17.00 12.61
CA ALA A 4 8.45 15.93 11.88
C ALA A 4 7.45 15.03 11.12
N GLY A 5 7.66 14.94 9.81
CA GLY A 5 7.22 13.89 8.86
C GLY A 5 6.01 13.02 9.20
N GLY A 6 4.81 13.44 8.80
CA GLY A 6 3.67 12.55 8.52
C GLY A 6 2.53 13.32 7.85
N PRO A 7 1.78 12.76 6.86
CA PRO A 7 1.53 11.32 6.66
C PRO A 7 1.95 10.72 5.30
N LEU A 8 2.24 11.51 4.26
CA LEU A 8 2.77 11.07 2.95
C LEU A 8 3.28 12.34 2.24
N PRO A 9 4.38 12.29 1.46
CA PRO A 9 4.73 13.37 0.55
C PRO A 9 3.54 13.73 -0.35
N VAL A 10 3.36 15.01 -0.68
CA VAL A 10 2.21 15.49 -1.45
C VAL A 10 2.06 14.72 -2.77
N ASP A 11 3.18 14.46 -3.45
CA ASP A 11 3.19 13.74 -4.72
C ASP A 11 2.80 12.27 -4.58
N VAL A 12 3.18 11.62 -3.47
CA VAL A 12 2.78 10.23 -3.16
C VAL A 12 1.30 10.18 -2.84
N ARG A 13 0.79 11.14 -2.05
CA ARG A 13 -0.64 11.23 -1.72
C ARG A 13 -1.51 11.44 -2.96
N VAL A 14 -1.11 12.33 -3.87
CA VAL A 14 -1.83 12.56 -5.14
C VAL A 14 -1.85 11.28 -5.98
N ALA A 15 -0.71 10.59 -6.12
CA ALA A 15 -0.68 9.33 -6.85
C ALA A 15 -1.50 8.21 -6.18
N ALA A 16 -1.57 8.19 -4.85
CA ALA A 16 -2.41 7.24 -4.13
C ALA A 16 -3.89 7.47 -4.41
N ASP A 17 -4.32 8.73 -4.46
CA ASP A 17 -5.69 9.12 -4.80
C ASP A 17 -6.04 8.76 -6.26
N ASP A 18 -5.11 8.98 -7.18
CA ASP A 18 -5.28 8.66 -8.60
C ASP A 18 -5.34 7.14 -8.83
N ALA A 19 -4.46 6.38 -8.17
CA ALA A 19 -4.48 4.92 -8.20
C ALA A 19 -5.78 4.36 -7.60
N ALA A 20 -6.24 4.90 -6.47
CA ALA A 20 -7.50 4.54 -5.84
C ALA A 20 -8.69 4.80 -6.78
N ARG A 21 -8.71 5.95 -7.47
CA ARG A 21 -9.75 6.30 -8.43
C ARG A 21 -9.75 5.35 -9.62
N SER A 22 -8.59 5.13 -10.24
CA SER A 22 -8.43 4.25 -11.42
C SER A 22 -8.80 2.80 -11.11
N VAL A 23 -8.33 2.25 -9.99
CA VAL A 23 -8.68 0.90 -9.54
C VAL A 23 -10.17 0.81 -9.17
N GLY A 24 -10.71 1.83 -8.50
CA GLY A 24 -12.13 1.88 -8.14
C GLY A 24 -13.05 1.93 -9.36
N GLU A 25 -12.69 2.70 -10.39
CA GLU A 25 -13.40 2.75 -11.67
C GLU A 25 -13.31 1.41 -12.41
N ALA A 26 -12.12 0.84 -12.52
CA ALA A 26 -11.88 -0.45 -13.13
C ALA A 26 -12.77 -1.55 -12.53
N TRP A 27 -12.88 -1.60 -11.21
CA TRP A 27 -13.72 -2.60 -10.55
C TRP A 27 -15.21 -2.31 -10.56
N ARG A 28 -15.62 -1.04 -10.69
CA ARG A 28 -17.03 -0.70 -10.93
C ARG A 28 -17.44 -1.16 -12.32
N ALA A 29 -16.59 -0.99 -13.33
CA ALA A 29 -16.84 -1.38 -14.71
C ALA A 29 -16.86 -2.91 -14.92
N ALA A 30 -15.95 -3.66 -14.29
CA ALA A 30 -15.78 -5.10 -14.54
C ALA A 30 -16.80 -6.02 -13.79
N GLY A 31 -17.56 -5.49 -12.81
CA GLY A 31 -18.49 -6.29 -12.00
C GLY A 31 -17.82 -7.25 -11.01
N TRP A 32 -18.58 -7.79 -10.03
CA TRP A 32 -17.98 -8.46 -8.87
C TRP A 32 -17.21 -9.78 -9.15
N GLY A 33 -17.49 -10.47 -10.26
CA GLY A 33 -16.90 -11.77 -10.60
C GLY A 33 -15.72 -11.75 -11.59
N ALA A 34 -15.53 -10.70 -12.40
CA ALA A 34 -14.39 -10.62 -13.33
C ALA A 34 -13.06 -10.20 -12.65
N ARG A 35 -13.15 -9.88 -11.35
CA ARG A 35 -12.12 -9.28 -10.49
C ARG A 35 -10.81 -10.03 -10.31
N ILE A 36 -10.80 -11.31 -10.62
CA ILE A 36 -9.67 -12.19 -10.33
C ILE A 36 -8.75 -12.33 -11.56
N ARG A 37 -9.19 -11.90 -12.76
CA ARG A 37 -8.43 -12.14 -14.01
C ARG A 37 -7.39 -11.06 -14.34
N GLY A 38 -7.50 -9.86 -13.78
CA GLY A 38 -6.53 -8.78 -14.00
C GLY A 38 -7.10 -7.38 -13.82
N LEU A 39 -6.22 -6.40 -13.68
CA LEU A 39 -6.56 -4.97 -13.75
C LEU A 39 -6.44 -4.48 -15.20
N PRO A 40 -7.26 -3.51 -15.64
CA PRO A 40 -7.02 -2.83 -16.91
C PRO A 40 -5.66 -2.11 -16.89
N ALA A 41 -5.10 -1.83 -18.07
CA ALA A 41 -3.80 -1.19 -18.22
C ALA A 41 -3.70 0.13 -17.44
N THR A 42 -4.73 0.98 -17.52
CA THR A 42 -4.79 2.28 -16.84
C THR A 42 -4.71 2.18 -15.31
N ALA A 43 -5.27 1.14 -14.70
CA ALA A 43 -5.18 0.91 -13.27
C ALA A 43 -3.80 0.37 -12.86
N THR A 44 -3.22 -0.48 -13.71
CA THR A 44 -1.87 -1.01 -13.55
C THR A 44 -0.83 0.11 -13.64
N GLU A 45 -0.95 1.00 -14.63
CA GLU A 45 -0.09 2.17 -14.81
C GLU A 45 -0.18 3.14 -13.63
N ALA A 46 -1.38 3.43 -13.14
CA ALA A 46 -1.55 4.32 -11.98
C ALA A 46 -0.89 3.75 -10.70
N LEU A 47 -0.97 2.43 -10.49
CA LEU A 47 -0.28 1.76 -9.40
C LEU A 47 1.25 1.78 -9.57
N GLU A 48 1.75 1.57 -10.79
CA GLU A 48 3.19 1.62 -11.06
C GLU A 48 3.75 3.03 -10.79
N VAL A 49 3.03 4.08 -11.24
CA VAL A 49 3.40 5.48 -10.95
C VAL A 49 3.41 5.75 -9.44
N LEU A 50 2.44 5.22 -8.70
CA LEU A 50 2.42 5.32 -7.23
C LEU A 50 3.67 4.67 -6.62
N LEU A 51 4.00 3.44 -7.01
CA LEU A 51 5.19 2.75 -6.49
C LEU A 51 6.50 3.49 -6.83
N ASP A 52 6.63 3.97 -8.06
CA ASP A 52 7.79 4.75 -8.49
C ASP A 52 7.95 6.03 -7.64
N ARG A 53 6.84 6.69 -7.28
CA ARG A 53 6.87 7.86 -6.39
C ARG A 53 7.22 7.51 -4.95
N ILE A 54 6.67 6.42 -4.41
CA ILE A 54 7.00 5.94 -3.06
C ILE A 54 8.50 5.66 -2.95
N VAL A 55 9.06 4.92 -3.90
CA VAL A 55 10.48 4.57 -3.93
C VAL A 55 11.34 5.82 -4.10
N ARG A 56 10.97 6.72 -5.02
CA ARG A 56 11.68 7.99 -5.20
C ARG A 56 11.70 8.82 -3.93
N ALA A 57 10.58 8.92 -3.22
CA ALA A 57 10.50 9.62 -1.94
C ALA A 57 11.41 8.99 -0.90
N ALA A 58 11.32 7.67 -0.71
CA ALA A 58 12.16 6.93 0.23
C ALA A 58 13.66 7.03 -0.08
N ILE A 59 14.05 7.17 -1.35
CA ILE A 59 15.46 7.38 -1.73
C ILE A 59 15.88 8.83 -1.47
N ALA A 60 15.06 9.82 -1.83
CA ALA A 60 15.42 11.22 -1.69
C ALA A 60 15.49 11.65 -0.21
N ASP A 61 14.50 11.26 0.58
CA ASP A 61 14.34 11.63 1.99
C ASP A 61 13.71 10.44 2.76
N PRO A 62 14.49 9.40 3.10
CA PRO A 62 13.96 8.24 3.80
C PRO A 62 13.39 8.64 5.15
N LEU A 63 12.21 8.12 5.48
CA LEU A 63 11.66 8.22 6.84
C LEU A 63 12.66 7.63 7.83
N PRO A 64 12.80 8.16 9.06
CA PRO A 64 13.80 7.74 10.04
C PRO A 64 13.46 6.38 10.68
N VAL A 65 13.54 5.31 9.88
CA VAL A 65 13.16 3.94 10.24
C VAL A 65 14.32 2.98 10.01
N HIS A 66 15.09 2.72 11.06
CA HIS A 66 16.37 2.00 10.97
C HIS A 66 16.26 0.49 11.16
N ASP A 67 15.18 0.03 11.79
CA ASP A 67 14.93 -1.38 12.10
C ASP A 67 13.43 -1.69 12.09
N ALA A 68 13.10 -2.97 12.29
CA ALA A 68 11.71 -3.43 12.33
C ALA A 68 10.91 -2.83 13.51
N ALA A 69 11.55 -2.55 14.64
CA ALA A 69 10.87 -2.04 15.83
C ALA A 69 10.45 -0.57 15.63
N ALA A 70 11.36 0.26 15.14
CA ALA A 70 11.11 1.66 14.80
C ALA A 70 10.00 1.80 13.75
N LEU A 71 9.93 0.86 12.79
CA LEU A 71 8.87 0.83 11.78
C LEU A 71 7.50 0.62 12.42
N ILE A 72 7.41 -0.35 13.32
CA ILE A 72 6.17 -0.71 13.97
C ILE A 72 5.72 0.36 14.94
N ASP A 73 6.64 0.93 15.71
CA ASP A 73 6.37 2.08 16.57
C ASP A 73 5.79 3.24 15.76
N ARG A 74 6.41 3.56 14.61
CA ARG A 74 5.92 4.64 13.75
C ARG A 74 4.58 4.33 13.09
N LEU A 75 4.34 3.07 12.70
CA LEU A 75 3.03 2.65 12.17
C LEU A 75 1.92 2.76 13.23
N GLU A 76 2.24 2.60 14.52
CA GLU A 76 1.30 2.76 15.63
C GLU A 76 0.97 4.23 15.91
N HIS A 77 1.97 5.11 15.82
CA HIS A 77 1.78 6.53 16.11
C HIS A 77 1.17 7.30 14.92
N ASP A 78 1.62 7.00 13.69
CA ASP A 78 1.28 7.79 12.50
C ASP A 78 0.35 7.04 11.53
N GLY A 79 0.29 5.71 11.61
CA GLY A 79 -0.46 4.85 10.69
C GLY A 79 -1.96 4.75 10.97
N HIS A 80 -2.49 5.58 11.85
CA HIS A 80 -3.91 5.65 12.15
C HIS A 80 -4.60 6.69 11.25
N PRO A 81 -5.34 6.28 10.20
CA PRO A 81 -6.43 7.13 9.74
C PRO A 81 -7.37 7.34 10.94
N ALA A 82 -7.75 8.60 11.21
CA ALA A 82 -8.67 8.97 12.29
C ALA A 82 -9.81 7.95 12.43
N PRO A 83 -10.30 7.63 13.65
CA PRO A 83 -11.27 6.56 13.86
C PRO A 83 -12.51 6.78 12.98
N PHE A 84 -12.56 6.06 11.85
CA PHE A 84 -13.70 6.10 10.95
C PHE A 84 -14.79 5.25 11.60
N GLY A 85 -15.77 5.94 12.20
CA GLY A 85 -16.91 5.38 12.94
C GLY A 85 -17.74 4.40 12.11
N GLY A 86 -17.29 3.16 12.00
CA GLY A 86 -17.96 2.09 11.27
C GLY A 86 -19.39 1.85 11.76
N ALA A 87 -19.61 1.98 13.08
CA ALA A 87 -20.92 1.84 13.71
C ALA A 87 -21.88 2.99 13.36
N LEU A 88 -21.42 4.24 13.37
CA LEU A 88 -22.23 5.42 13.04
C LEU A 88 -22.66 5.40 11.57
N PHE A 89 -21.78 4.94 10.68
CA PHE A 89 -22.07 4.89 9.25
C PHE A 89 -23.06 3.77 8.88
N LEU A 90 -22.97 2.59 9.51
CA LEU A 90 -23.98 1.53 9.32
C LEU A 90 -25.37 1.98 9.78
N ALA A 91 -25.45 2.73 10.89
CA ALA A 91 -26.69 3.33 11.36
C ALA A 91 -27.25 4.39 10.39
N LEU A 92 -26.40 5.24 9.79
CA LEU A 92 -26.78 6.20 8.76
C LEU A 92 -27.19 5.53 7.44
N ALA A 93 -26.51 4.46 7.04
CA ALA A 93 -26.82 3.69 5.84
C ALA A 93 -28.17 2.98 5.94
N ALA A 94 -28.54 2.47 7.12
CA ALA A 94 -29.87 1.90 7.38
C ALA A 94 -31.02 2.93 7.23
N ARG A 95 -30.72 4.22 7.38
CA ARG A 95 -31.71 5.32 7.26
C ARG A 95 -31.84 5.87 5.84
N SER A 96 -30.93 5.53 4.92
CA SER A 96 -30.94 6.04 3.54
C SER A 96 -31.89 5.24 2.64
N ARG A 97 -33.01 5.84 2.22
CA ARG A 97 -33.99 5.24 1.29
C ARG A 97 -33.56 5.25 -0.19
N ARG A 98 -32.48 5.96 -0.54
CA ARG A 98 -31.98 6.00 -1.93
C ARG A 98 -31.01 4.85 -2.18
N THR A 99 -31.33 4.02 -3.17
CA THR A 99 -30.51 2.89 -3.60
C THR A 99 -30.03 3.10 -5.03
N LEU A 100 -28.79 2.69 -5.31
CA LEU A 100 -28.25 2.56 -6.66
C LEU A 100 -28.34 1.09 -7.08
N LYS A 101 -28.79 0.83 -8.30
CA LYS A 101 -28.67 -0.50 -8.89
C LYS A 101 -27.23 -0.70 -9.36
N LEU A 102 -26.49 -1.56 -8.66
CA LEU A 102 -25.17 -2.04 -9.09
C LEU A 102 -25.35 -3.48 -9.60
N GLY A 103 -25.44 -3.64 -10.93
CA GLY A 103 -25.76 -4.93 -11.55
C GLY A 103 -27.15 -5.44 -11.13
N ARG A 104 -27.23 -6.69 -10.62
CA ARG A 104 -28.50 -7.31 -10.14
C ARG A 104 -28.89 -6.92 -8.70
N ARG A 105 -28.08 -6.17 -7.96
CA ARG A 105 -28.34 -5.83 -6.55
C ARG A 105 -28.52 -4.32 -6.36
N ALA A 106 -29.51 -3.94 -5.54
CA ALA A 106 -29.69 -2.57 -5.09
C ALA A 106 -28.80 -2.33 -3.86
N VAL A 107 -27.91 -1.36 -3.94
CA VAL A 107 -27.00 -0.97 -2.85
C VAL A 107 -27.36 0.44 -2.41
N PRO A 108 -27.55 0.72 -1.11
CA PRO A 108 -27.82 2.08 -0.64
C PRO A 108 -26.75 3.06 -1.09
N LEU A 109 -27.13 4.25 -1.55
CA LEU A 109 -26.21 5.28 -2.05
C LEU A 109 -25.12 5.64 -1.04
N ALA A 110 -25.50 5.70 0.24
CA ALA A 110 -24.59 5.93 1.37
C ALA A 110 -23.51 4.85 1.46
N VAL A 111 -23.86 3.58 1.24
CA VAL A 111 -22.90 2.47 1.23
C VAL A 111 -21.95 2.59 0.04
N ALA A 112 -22.42 2.97 -1.14
CA ALA A 112 -21.57 3.20 -2.31
C ALA A 112 -20.59 4.37 -2.12
N ALA A 113 -21.05 5.48 -1.52
CA ALA A 113 -20.20 6.63 -1.20
C ALA A 113 -19.14 6.28 -0.13
N LYS A 114 -19.50 5.47 0.87
CA LYS A 114 -18.57 4.95 1.87
C LYS A 114 -17.45 4.15 1.25
N LEU A 115 -17.79 3.21 0.37
CA LEU A 115 -16.82 2.36 -0.31
C LEU A 115 -15.82 3.15 -1.14
N GLY A 116 -16.19 4.33 -1.67
CA GLY A 116 -15.27 5.22 -2.39
C GLY A 116 -14.30 5.97 -1.48
N LEU A 117 -14.78 6.49 -0.34
CA LEU A 117 -13.93 7.16 0.66
C LEU A 117 -13.01 6.17 1.40
N ASP A 118 -13.54 4.99 1.73
CA ASP A 118 -12.79 3.90 2.37
C ASP A 118 -11.68 3.36 1.43
N LEU A 119 -11.88 3.46 0.11
CA LEU A 119 -10.89 3.06 -0.89
C LEU A 119 -9.68 3.99 -0.93
N VAL A 120 -9.90 5.30 -0.97
CA VAL A 120 -8.82 6.30 -0.95
C VAL A 120 -8.04 6.19 0.36
N GLY A 121 -8.73 6.08 1.49
CA GLY A 121 -8.09 5.87 2.79
C GLY A 121 -7.21 4.61 2.82
N SER A 122 -7.70 3.51 2.25
CA SER A 122 -6.93 2.26 2.19
C SER A 122 -5.67 2.35 1.31
N PHE A 123 -5.77 3.02 0.16
CA PHE A 123 -4.63 3.24 -0.73
C PHE A 123 -3.58 4.16 -0.11
N ARG A 124 -4.00 5.25 0.55
CA ARG A 124 -3.09 6.14 1.27
C ARG A 124 -2.37 5.41 2.39
N LEU A 125 -3.09 4.62 3.19
CA LEU A 125 -2.48 3.79 4.23
C LEU A 125 -1.52 2.76 3.62
N GLY A 126 -1.91 2.09 2.52
CA GLY A 126 -1.06 1.16 1.80
C GLY A 126 0.21 1.80 1.25
N ALA A 127 0.11 3.02 0.70
CA ALA A 127 1.26 3.80 0.23
C ALA A 127 2.19 4.17 1.39
N TYR A 128 1.65 4.58 2.53
CA TYR A 128 2.43 4.91 3.72
C TYR A 128 3.17 3.68 4.28
N GLU A 129 2.49 2.54 4.37
CA GLU A 129 3.09 1.26 4.75
C GLU A 129 4.27 0.88 3.83
N LEU A 130 4.09 1.04 2.50
CA LEU A 130 5.16 0.79 1.54
C LEU A 130 6.30 1.81 1.64
N GLU A 131 6.02 3.08 1.93
CA GLU A 131 7.05 4.11 2.12
C GLU A 131 7.91 3.83 3.36
N LEU A 132 7.31 3.39 4.46
CA LEU A 132 8.03 2.95 5.65
C LEU A 132 8.96 1.77 5.33
N LEU A 133 8.45 0.75 4.64
CA LEU A 133 9.26 -0.41 4.25
C LEU A 133 10.35 -0.05 3.24
N ALA A 134 10.05 0.80 2.25
CA ALA A 134 11.04 1.29 1.29
C ALA A 134 12.14 2.10 1.99
N SER A 135 11.78 2.95 2.94
CA SER A 135 12.74 3.72 3.74
C SER A 135 13.65 2.78 4.52
N LEU A 136 13.09 1.74 5.18
CA LEU A 136 13.88 0.72 5.86
C LEU A 136 14.85 0.01 4.90
N VAL A 137 14.39 -0.41 3.72
CA VAL A 137 15.25 -1.04 2.69
C VAL A 137 16.40 -0.09 2.29
N VAL A 138 16.09 1.17 1.97
CA VAL A 138 17.09 2.18 1.56
C VAL A 138 18.12 2.39 2.65
N GLN A 139 17.69 2.52 3.90
CA GLN A 139 18.61 2.71 5.02
C GLN A 139 19.51 1.50 5.24
N ARG A 140 18.97 0.28 5.12
CA ARG A 140 19.74 -0.96 5.21
C ARG A 140 20.79 -1.05 4.09
N MET A 141 20.43 -0.70 2.86
CA MET A 141 21.38 -0.64 1.73
C MET A 141 22.51 0.37 1.99
N ARG A 142 22.16 1.57 2.45
CA ARG A 142 23.13 2.61 2.82
C ARG A 142 24.06 2.19 3.95
N ALA A 143 23.51 1.58 5.00
CA ALA A 143 24.28 1.06 6.13
C ALA A 143 25.26 -0.06 5.70
N ALA A 144 24.88 -0.84 4.69
CA ALA A 144 25.74 -1.86 4.10
C ALA A 144 26.74 -1.30 3.05
N GLY A 145 26.71 0.00 2.75
CA GLY A 145 27.56 0.62 1.73
C GLY A 145 27.18 0.26 0.28
N VAL A 146 26.00 -0.33 0.05
CA VAL A 146 25.58 -0.79 -1.27
C VAL A 146 24.86 0.33 -2.05
N PRO A 147 25.13 0.50 -3.36
CA PRO A 147 24.41 1.46 -4.19
C PRO A 147 22.90 1.21 -4.19
N VAL A 148 22.12 2.27 -4.02
CA VAL A 148 20.65 2.19 -3.97
C VAL A 148 20.07 2.16 -5.38
N ASP A 149 19.73 0.97 -5.90
CA ASP A 149 18.96 0.80 -7.14
C ASP A 149 17.45 0.95 -6.87
N PRO A 150 16.76 1.94 -7.47
CA PRO A 150 15.31 2.13 -7.30
C PRO A 150 14.48 0.89 -7.64
N ARG A 151 14.83 0.16 -8.71
CA ARG A 151 14.04 -1.01 -9.13
C ARG A 151 14.22 -2.18 -8.18
N LEU A 152 15.43 -2.36 -7.62
CA LEU A 152 15.65 -3.33 -6.56
C LEU A 152 14.88 -2.97 -5.29
N VAL A 153 14.92 -1.70 -4.84
CA VAL A 153 14.15 -1.23 -3.67
C VAL A 153 12.67 -1.54 -3.88
N GLN A 154 12.09 -1.13 -5.01
CA GLN A 154 10.69 -1.40 -5.34
C GLN A 154 10.35 -2.90 -5.26
N ARG A 155 11.17 -3.78 -5.87
CA ARG A 155 10.95 -5.23 -5.85
C ARG A 155 11.00 -5.79 -4.44
N VAL A 156 12.04 -5.47 -3.67
CA VAL A 156 12.21 -5.96 -2.29
C VAL A 156 11.05 -5.51 -1.42
N THR A 157 10.71 -4.21 -1.46
CA THR A 157 9.62 -3.64 -0.68
C THR A 157 8.28 -4.31 -1.00
N VAL A 158 7.91 -4.39 -2.29
CA VAL A 158 6.63 -4.97 -2.72
C VAL A 158 6.56 -6.46 -2.42
N ASN A 159 7.64 -7.21 -2.66
CA ASN A 159 7.66 -8.65 -2.42
C ASN A 159 7.61 -8.97 -0.92
N ALA A 160 8.32 -8.21 -0.08
CA ALA A 160 8.27 -8.35 1.37
C ALA A 160 6.86 -8.03 1.90
N TYR A 161 6.23 -6.98 1.38
CA TYR A 161 4.88 -6.58 1.77
C TYR A 161 3.81 -7.62 1.37
N LEU A 162 3.91 -8.18 0.17
CA LEU A 162 2.97 -9.18 -0.35
C LEU A 162 3.17 -10.58 0.26
N ALA A 163 4.41 -10.97 0.57
CA ALA A 163 4.75 -12.30 1.07
C ALA A 163 5.67 -12.24 2.30
N PRO A 164 5.19 -11.69 3.42
CA PRO A 164 6.04 -11.34 4.56
C PRO A 164 6.51 -12.56 5.38
N ARG A 165 5.96 -13.76 5.11
CA ARG A 165 6.42 -15.01 5.74
C ARG A 165 7.68 -15.58 5.09
N GLY A 166 8.21 -14.92 4.05
CA GLY A 166 9.24 -15.50 3.19
C GLY A 166 8.69 -16.60 2.29
N GLY A 167 9.57 -17.20 1.49
CA GLY A 167 9.24 -18.31 0.57
C GLY A 167 9.37 -17.97 -0.92
N GLN A 168 9.68 -16.72 -1.27
CA GLN A 168 10.10 -16.34 -2.62
C GLN A 168 11.25 -15.34 -2.55
N PRO A 169 12.15 -15.33 -3.55
CA PRO A 169 13.21 -14.32 -3.65
C PRO A 169 12.60 -12.92 -3.69
N LEU A 170 13.15 -11.99 -2.89
CA LEU A 170 12.62 -10.64 -2.76
C LEU A 170 13.01 -9.73 -3.93
N ASP A 171 14.10 -10.04 -4.61
CA ASP A 171 14.61 -9.34 -5.79
C ASP A 171 13.99 -9.83 -7.11
N ALA A 172 13.28 -10.96 -7.09
CA ALA A 172 12.67 -11.52 -8.30
C ALA A 172 11.46 -10.69 -8.77
N PRO A 173 11.31 -10.49 -10.09
CA PRO A 173 10.14 -9.84 -10.65
C PRO A 173 8.87 -10.67 -10.43
N ARG A 174 7.79 -10.05 -9.94
CA ARG A 174 6.47 -10.67 -9.80
C ARG A 174 5.48 -10.09 -10.80
N ARG A 175 5.12 -10.88 -11.82
CA ARG A 175 4.19 -10.49 -12.89
C ARG A 175 2.82 -10.01 -12.39
N SER A 176 2.38 -10.47 -11.21
CA SER A 176 1.06 -10.16 -10.64
C SER A 176 1.10 -9.25 -9.41
N ALA A 177 2.25 -8.63 -9.09
CA ALA A 177 2.41 -7.86 -7.86
C ALA A 177 1.40 -6.72 -7.72
N LEU A 178 1.22 -5.93 -8.79
CA LEU A 178 0.29 -4.79 -8.81
C LEU A 178 -1.17 -5.21 -8.59
N VAL A 179 -1.58 -6.30 -9.24
CA VAL A 179 -2.93 -6.85 -9.08
C VAL A 179 -3.15 -7.36 -7.65
N GLN A 180 -2.16 -8.02 -7.05
CA GLN A 180 -2.24 -8.48 -5.67
C GLN A 180 -2.25 -7.33 -4.66
N LEU A 181 -1.45 -6.28 -4.88
CA LEU A 181 -1.45 -5.05 -4.07
C LEU A 181 -2.83 -4.40 -4.08
N ALA A 182 -3.38 -4.17 -5.28
CA ALA A 182 -4.71 -3.60 -5.42
C ALA A 182 -5.77 -4.46 -4.75
N ALA A 183 -5.81 -5.76 -5.05
CA ALA A 183 -6.77 -6.69 -4.45
C ALA A 183 -6.69 -6.68 -2.91
N MET A 184 -5.47 -6.63 -2.36
CA MET A 184 -5.23 -6.59 -0.92
C MET A 184 -5.70 -5.29 -0.28
N TRP A 185 -5.36 -4.13 -0.84
CA TRP A 185 -5.79 -2.84 -0.31
C TRP A 185 -7.30 -2.67 -0.34
N VAL A 186 -8.01 -3.44 -1.14
CA VAL A 186 -9.47 -3.26 -1.26
C VAL A 186 -10.20 -4.36 -0.56
N GLY A 187 -9.62 -5.56 -0.50
CA GLY A 187 -9.97 -6.55 0.50
C GLY A 187 -9.96 -5.95 1.91
N ARG A 188 -9.02 -5.04 2.23
CA ARG A 188 -8.97 -4.32 3.51
C ARG A 188 -10.22 -3.50 3.85
N ILE A 189 -10.98 -3.03 2.85
CA ILE A 189 -12.25 -2.31 3.08
C ILE A 189 -13.33 -3.29 3.56
N LEU A 190 -13.23 -4.54 3.12
CA LEU A 190 -14.22 -5.60 3.36
C LEU A 190 -13.86 -6.49 4.56
N ALA A 191 -12.58 -6.54 4.93
CA ALA A 191 -12.04 -7.36 6.00
C ALA A 191 -11.42 -6.50 7.10
N ILE A 192 -11.74 -6.83 8.35
CA ILE A 192 -11.03 -6.33 9.55
C ILE A 192 -9.71 -7.11 9.68
N GLU A 193 -8.92 -7.22 8.62
CA GLU A 193 -7.64 -7.92 8.71
C GLU A 193 -6.61 -6.96 9.32
N PRO A 194 -5.86 -7.37 10.37
CA PRO A 194 -4.93 -6.48 11.04
C PRO A 194 -3.70 -6.30 10.16
N ALA A 195 -3.70 -5.25 9.32
CA ALA A 195 -2.58 -4.82 8.49
C ALA A 195 -1.25 -4.78 9.29
N ARG A 196 -1.32 -4.48 10.59
CA ARG A 196 -0.22 -4.54 11.56
C ARG A 196 0.54 -5.87 11.57
N GLY A 197 -0.17 -7.00 11.59
CA GLY A 197 0.47 -8.31 11.64
C GLY A 197 1.24 -8.67 10.37
N ARG A 198 0.81 -8.14 9.22
CA ARG A 198 1.51 -8.25 7.93
C ARG A 198 2.75 -7.36 7.93
N MET A 199 2.58 -6.10 8.32
CA MET A 199 3.67 -5.12 8.38
C MET A 199 4.79 -5.54 9.31
N HIS A 200 4.47 -6.08 10.48
CA HIS A 200 5.47 -6.59 11.42
C HIS A 200 6.33 -7.69 10.77
N LYS A 201 5.68 -8.66 10.11
CA LYS A 201 6.40 -9.74 9.43
C LYS A 201 7.23 -9.22 8.25
N ALA A 202 6.71 -8.26 7.47
CA ALA A 202 7.44 -7.65 6.37
C ALA A 202 8.67 -6.88 6.86
N ALA A 203 8.54 -6.15 7.96
CA ALA A 203 9.64 -5.39 8.56
C ALA A 203 10.73 -6.31 9.09
N ILE A 204 10.38 -7.38 9.83
CA ILE A 204 11.33 -8.41 10.27
C ILE A 204 12.05 -9.03 9.07
N LEU A 205 11.30 -9.35 8.01
CA LEU A 205 11.86 -9.96 6.80
C LEU A 205 12.89 -9.03 6.14
N VAL A 206 12.59 -7.73 6.02
CA VAL A 206 13.51 -6.73 5.45
C VAL A 206 14.73 -6.51 6.35
N ASP A 207 14.53 -6.41 7.66
CA ASP A 207 15.61 -6.21 8.62
C ASP A 207 16.60 -7.39 8.65
N GLY A 208 16.11 -8.60 8.38
CA GLY A 208 16.91 -9.80 8.20
C GLY A 208 17.71 -9.89 6.89
N ILE A 209 17.48 -9.00 5.91
CA ILE A 209 18.19 -9.03 4.62
C ILE A 209 19.64 -8.61 4.82
N ARG A 210 20.56 -9.39 4.24
CA ARG A 210 21.97 -9.01 4.07
C ARG A 210 22.19 -8.47 2.67
N PHE A 211 22.53 -7.20 2.57
CA PHE A 211 23.01 -6.60 1.32
C PHE A 211 24.52 -6.83 1.25
N VAL A 212 24.98 -7.45 0.17
CA VAL A 212 26.39 -7.72 -0.09
C VAL A 212 26.77 -6.90 -1.31
N ASP A 213 27.89 -6.19 -1.25
CA ASP A 213 28.42 -5.49 -2.40
C ASP A 213 28.88 -6.54 -3.43
N GLY A 214 28.30 -6.49 -4.62
CA GLY A 214 28.56 -7.42 -5.72
C GLY A 214 29.83 -7.08 -6.50
N ALA A 215 30.76 -6.32 -5.90
CA ALA A 215 32.10 -6.13 -6.42
C ALA A 215 32.84 -7.48 -6.39
N VAL A 216 32.53 -8.31 -7.38
CA VAL A 216 33.37 -9.43 -7.78
C VAL A 216 34.66 -8.78 -8.27
N ASP A 217 35.74 -8.99 -7.52
CA ASP A 217 37.10 -8.69 -7.94
C ASP A 217 37.30 -9.22 -9.38
N GLY A 218 37.38 -8.29 -10.33
CA GLY A 218 37.72 -8.53 -11.72
C GLY A 218 39.19 -8.22 -11.97
#